data_AF-A0A350F0L7-F1
#
_entry.id   AF-A0A350F0L7-F1
#
_cell.length_a   1.000
_cell.length_b   1.000
_cell.length_c   1.000
_cell.angle_alpha   90.00
_cell.angle_beta   90.00
_cell.angle_gamma   90.00
#
_symmetry.space_group_name_H-M   'P 1'
#
loop_
_entity.id
_entity.type
_entity.pdbx_description
1 polymer ?
#
loop_
_entity_poly.entity_id
_entity_poly.type
_entity_poly.pdbx_seq_one_letter_code
_entity_poly.pdbx_strand_id
1 'polypeptide(L)'
;VRAVIGELLPLASRVVLTPIQSPRSASTDQLAEQIRSLLPELQLTRCVSLAEALESVTGDSRVLVTGSLFLVGEALQLLDPDEVTAREQGLNDWLPAPPPAGAAASVGTDSRPQNVNR
;
A
#
# COMPACT_ATOMS: atom_id res chain seq x y z
N VAL A 1 8.10 10.19 1.25
CA VAL A 1 7.66 10.51 -0.12
C VAL A 1 8.64 11.44 -0.83
N ARG A 2 8.86 12.67 -0.35
CA ARG A 2 9.75 13.66 -1.01
C ARG A 2 11.16 13.16 -1.33
N ALA A 3 11.81 12.40 -0.45
CA ALA A 3 13.13 11.83 -0.70
C ALA A 3 13.13 10.83 -1.86
N VAL A 4 12.15 9.92 -1.89
CA VAL A 4 12.00 8.92 -2.97
C VAL A 4 11.77 9.60 -4.33
N ILE A 5 10.93 10.64 -4.35
CA ILE A 5 10.68 11.45 -5.55
C ILE A 5 11.99 12.13 -6.00
N GLY A 6 12.71 12.79 -5.10
CA GLY A 6 13.95 13.50 -5.44
C GLY A 6 15.03 12.63 -6.09
N GLU A 7 15.15 11.37 -5.67
CA GLU A 7 16.14 10.44 -6.25
C GLU A 7 15.69 9.85 -7.59
N LEU A 8 14.39 9.57 -7.76
CA LEU A 8 13.89 8.85 -8.94
C LEU A 8 13.54 9.77 -10.11
N LEU A 9 13.00 10.97 -9.85
CA LEU A 9 12.52 11.83 -10.94
C LEU A 9 13.61 12.24 -11.94
N PRO A 10 14.87 12.54 -11.55
CA PRO A 10 15.91 12.91 -12.51
C PRO A 10 16.25 11.80 -13.53
N LEU A 11 15.89 10.54 -13.22
CA LEU A 11 16.12 9.38 -14.07
C LEU A 11 14.91 9.05 -14.97
N ALA A 12 13.74 9.60 -14.65
CA ALA A 12 12.50 9.31 -15.36
C ALA A 12 12.33 10.26 -16.57
N SER A 13 11.95 9.70 -17.72
CA SER A 13 11.55 10.49 -18.89
C SER A 13 10.13 11.04 -18.76
N ARG A 14 9.26 10.33 -18.04
CA ARG A 14 7.90 10.73 -17.68
C ARG A 14 7.42 10.01 -16.42
N VAL A 15 6.38 10.53 -15.80
CA VAL A 15 5.74 9.93 -14.62
C VAL A 15 4.25 9.71 -14.87
N VAL A 16 3.77 8.52 -14.51
CA VAL A 16 2.35 8.21 -14.45
C VAL A 16 1.96 8.04 -12.99
N LEU A 17 0.97 8.80 -12.54
CA LEU A 17 0.39 8.71 -11.21
C LEU A 17 -0.94 7.97 -11.26
N THR A 18 -1.16 7.09 -10.29
CA THR A 18 -2.41 6.35 -10.15
C THR A 18 -2.82 6.29 -8.68
N PRO A 19 -4.13 6.35 -8.35
CA PRO A 19 -4.59 6.22 -6.99
C PRO A 19 -4.30 4.82 -6.44
N ILE A 20 -3.99 4.74 -5.15
CA ILE A 20 -3.84 3.47 -4.42
C ILE A 20 -4.96 3.42 -3.38
N GLN A 21 -5.71 2.33 -3.34
CA GLN A 21 -6.75 2.13 -2.33
C GLN A 21 -6.13 1.81 -0.96
N SER A 22 -5.63 2.84 -0.28
CA SER A 22 -5.16 2.74 1.10
C SER A 22 -5.48 4.03 1.87
N PRO A 23 -5.98 3.93 3.12
CA PRO A 23 -6.33 5.10 3.94
C PRO A 23 -5.14 6.02 4.28
N ARG A 24 -3.91 5.55 4.07
CA ARG A 24 -2.67 6.28 4.38
C ARG A 24 -1.96 6.84 3.15
N SER A 25 -2.54 6.68 1.95
CA SER A 25 -1.94 7.13 0.70
C SER A 25 -2.07 8.63 0.52
N ALA A 26 -0.99 9.27 0.04
CA ALA A 26 -1.09 10.64 -0.49
C ALA A 26 -1.98 10.64 -1.73
N SER A 27 -2.76 11.71 -1.94
CA SER A 27 -3.55 11.82 -3.16
C SER A 27 -2.64 12.02 -4.37
N THR A 28 -3.12 11.58 -5.55
CA THR A 28 -2.42 11.82 -6.82
C THR A 28 -2.24 13.31 -7.08
N ASP A 29 -3.13 14.16 -6.58
CA ASP A 29 -3.03 15.63 -6.67
C ASP A 29 -1.88 16.18 -5.83
N GLN A 30 -1.75 15.72 -4.58
CA GLN A 30 -0.65 16.13 -3.70
C GLN A 30 0.71 15.71 -4.27
N LEU A 31 0.78 14.51 -4.86
CA LEU A 31 2.00 14.02 -5.52
C LEU A 31 2.32 14.82 -6.78
N ALA A 32 1.31 15.12 -7.61
CA ALA A 32 1.50 15.92 -8.82
C ALA A 32 2.06 17.31 -8.51
N GLU A 33 1.54 17.96 -7.46
CA GLU A 33 2.01 19.27 -7.03
C GLU A 33 3.47 19.23 -6.56
N GLN A 34 3.82 18.22 -5.77
CA GLN A 34 5.21 18.02 -5.32
C GLN A 34 6.17 17.78 -6.49
N ILE A 35 5.78 16.97 -7.47
CA ILE A 35 6.60 16.68 -8.64
C ILE A 35 6.80 17.94 -9.47
N ARG A 36 5.72 18.69 -9.76
CA ARG A 36 5.81 19.95 -10.51
C ARG A 36 6.65 21.00 -9.81
N SER A 37 6.59 21.08 -8.49
CA SER A 37 7.45 21.98 -7.71
C SER A 37 8.94 21.62 -7.78
N LEU A 38 9.27 20.34 -8.00
CA LEU A 38 10.66 19.87 -8.07
C LEU A 38 11.20 19.88 -9.50
N LEU A 39 10.41 19.45 -10.47
CA LEU A 39 10.75 19.36 -11.89
C LEU A 39 9.53 19.76 -12.75
N PRO A 40 9.34 21.06 -13.02
CA PRO A 40 8.19 21.57 -13.77
C PRO A 40 8.07 21.00 -15.20
N GLU A 41 9.21 20.69 -15.83
CA GLU A 41 9.30 20.21 -17.21
C GLU A 41 9.00 18.71 -17.35
N LEU A 42 8.91 17.97 -16.24
CA LEU A 42 8.69 16.53 -16.28
C LEU A 42 7.26 16.21 -16.72
N GLN A 43 7.13 15.40 -17.77
CA GLN A 43 5.84 14.96 -18.25
C GLN A 43 5.13 14.11 -17.20
N LEU A 44 3.94 14.54 -16.80
CA LEU A 44 3.16 13.89 -15.75
C LEU A 44 1.74 13.59 -16.23
N THR A 45 1.38 12.32 -16.18
CA THR A 45 0.03 11.82 -16.49
C THR A 45 -0.63 11.31 -15.22
N ARG A 46 -1.93 11.56 -15.04
CA ARG A 46 -2.73 10.99 -13.95
C ARG A 46 -3.74 10.02 -14.56
N CYS A 47 -3.79 8.82 -14.02
CA CYS A 47 -4.77 7.80 -14.35
C CYS A 47 -5.72 7.59 -13.17
N VAL A 48 -6.91 7.08 -13.44
CA VAL A 48 -7.94 6.79 -12.43
C VAL A 48 -7.80 5.39 -11.83
N SER A 49 -6.98 4.52 -12.45
CA SER A 49 -6.70 3.17 -11.95
C SER A 49 -5.30 2.68 -12.33
N LEU A 50 -4.82 1.63 -11.67
CA LEU A 50 -3.55 1.00 -12.03
C LEU A 50 -3.61 0.34 -13.41
N ALA A 51 -4.75 -0.27 -13.76
CA ALA A 51 -4.94 -0.86 -15.09
C ALA A 51 -4.75 0.19 -16.20
N GLU A 52 -5.39 1.35 -16.08
CA GLU A 52 -5.23 2.45 -17.06
C GLU A 52 -3.77 2.97 -17.08
N ALA A 53 -3.12 3.05 -15.91
CA ALA A 53 -1.72 3.47 -15.85
C ALA A 53 -0.81 2.49 -16.62
N LEU A 54 -1.01 1.18 -16.44
CA LEU A 54 -0.28 0.14 -17.16
C LEU A 54 -0.55 0.17 -18.66
N GLU A 55 -1.81 0.38 -19.07
CA GLU A 55 -2.16 0.57 -20.48
C GLU A 55 -1.43 1.79 -21.07
N SER A 56 -1.39 2.91 -20.34
CA SER A 56 -0.77 4.16 -20.81
C SER A 56 0.75 4.09 -21.03
N VAL A 57 1.40 3.07 -20.46
CA VAL A 57 2.85 2.80 -20.62
C VAL A 57 3.14 1.64 -21.56
N THR A 58 2.12 1.11 -22.23
CA THR A 58 2.28 0.09 -23.27
C THR A 58 3.14 0.65 -24.40
N GLY A 59 4.32 0.05 -24.61
CA GLY A 59 5.30 0.49 -25.61
C GLY A 59 6.47 1.30 -25.04
N ASP A 60 6.43 1.68 -23.75
CA ASP A 60 7.60 2.22 -23.08
C ASP A 60 8.67 1.12 -22.95
N SER A 61 9.93 1.47 -23.26
CA SER A 61 11.03 0.47 -23.25
C SER A 61 11.32 -0.09 -21.86
N ARG A 62 11.10 0.69 -20.80
CA ARG A 62 11.33 0.33 -19.39
C ARG A 62 10.36 1.09 -18.50
N VAL A 63 9.69 0.37 -17.61
CA VAL A 63 8.72 0.92 -16.65
C VAL A 63 9.13 0.49 -15.24
N LEU A 64 9.13 1.44 -14.30
CA LEU A 64 9.33 1.19 -12.88
C LEU A 64 8.03 1.47 -12.12
N VAL A 65 7.45 0.43 -11.50
CA VAL A 65 6.33 0.57 -10.56
C VAL A 65 6.88 0.73 -9.15
N THR A 66 6.58 1.83 -8.46
CA THR A 66 7.17 2.15 -7.15
C THR A 66 6.31 3.13 -6.33
N GLY A 67 6.72 3.38 -5.09
CA GLY A 67 6.11 4.36 -4.18
C GLY A 67 5.20 3.73 -3.10
N SER A 68 4.81 2.46 -3.26
CA SER A 68 4.03 1.73 -2.26
C SER A 68 4.11 0.22 -2.48
N LEU A 69 4.18 -0.56 -1.39
CA LEU A 69 4.06 -2.01 -1.46
C LEU A 69 2.67 -2.45 -1.93
N PHE A 70 1.61 -1.70 -1.59
CA PHE A 70 0.25 -1.99 -2.09
C PHE A 70 0.17 -1.83 -3.61
N LEU A 71 0.79 -0.79 -4.15
CA LEU A 71 0.84 -0.57 -5.60
C LEU A 71 1.61 -1.69 -6.30
N VAL A 72 2.76 -2.07 -5.76
CA VAL A 72 3.59 -3.14 -6.33
C VAL A 72 2.85 -4.48 -6.26
N GLY A 73 2.17 -4.79 -5.16
CA GLY A 73 1.36 -6.01 -5.04
C GLY A 73 0.21 -6.05 -6.03
N GLU A 74 -0.53 -4.95 -6.18
CA GLU A 74 -1.61 -4.83 -7.17
C GLU A 74 -1.08 -4.97 -8.60
N ALA A 75 0.10 -4.39 -8.90
CA ALA A 75 0.73 -4.51 -10.21
C ALA A 75 1.17 -5.94 -10.50
N LEU A 76 1.78 -6.62 -9.54
CA LEU A 76 2.17 -8.03 -9.69
C LEU A 76 0.96 -8.91 -9.98
N GLN A 77 -0.16 -8.68 -9.30
CA GLN A 77 -1.39 -9.45 -9.53
C GLN A 77 -2.00 -9.20 -10.92
N LEU A 78 -1.89 -7.98 -11.46
CA LEU A 78 -2.36 -7.66 -12.81
C LEU A 78 -1.44 -8.19 -13.91
N LEU A 79 -0.13 -8.23 -13.65
CA LEU A 79 0.89 -8.63 -14.63
C LEU A 79 1.12 -10.14 -14.67
N ASP A 80 0.99 -10.83 -13.53
CA ASP A 80 1.12 -12.28 -13.41
C ASP A 80 0.09 -12.85 -12.39
N PRO A 81 -1.18 -13.01 -12.81
CA PRO A 81 -2.25 -13.45 -11.92
C PRO A 81 -2.08 -14.89 -11.40
N ASP A 82 -1.37 -15.73 -12.14
CA ASP A 82 -1.19 -17.15 -11.81
C ASP A 82 -0.09 -17.35 -10.75
N GLU A 83 0.97 -16.52 -10.76
CA GLU A 83 2.08 -16.62 -9.81
C GLU A 83 1.72 -16.10 -8.40
N VAL A 84 0.91 -15.04 -8.32
CA VAL A 84 0.54 -14.39 -7.05
C VAL A 84 -0.36 -15.28 -6.19
N THR A 85 -1.30 -16.00 -6.80
CA THR A 85 -2.20 -16.93 -6.09
C THR A 85 -1.43 -18.05 -5.37
N ALA A 86 -0.29 -18.48 -5.93
CA ALA A 86 0.54 -19.54 -5.35
C ALA A 86 1.47 -19.08 -4.21
N ARG A 87 1.83 -17.80 -4.14
CA ARG A 87 2.82 -17.26 -3.18
C ARG A 87 2.22 -16.52 -1.97
N GLU A 88 1.02 -15.99 -2.08
CA GLU A 88 0.45 -15.05 -1.09
C GLU A 88 -0.46 -15.70 -0.02
N GLN A 89 -0.77 -17.00 -0.11
CA GLN A 89 -1.51 -17.69 0.95
C GLN A 89 -0.66 -17.78 2.24
N GLY A 90 -0.89 -16.86 3.18
CA GLY A 90 -0.33 -16.88 4.54
C GLY A 90 0.69 -15.79 4.88
N LEU A 91 1.03 -14.87 3.97
CA LEU A 91 2.02 -13.80 4.25
C LEU A 91 1.41 -12.57 4.95
N ASN A 92 0.11 -12.31 4.76
CA ASN A 92 -0.60 -11.20 5.39
C ASN A 92 -1.44 -11.61 6.62
N ASP A 93 -1.47 -12.90 6.95
CA ASP A 93 -2.14 -13.41 8.13
C ASP A 93 -1.27 -13.16 9.36
N TRP A 94 -1.24 -11.90 9.82
CA TRP A 94 -0.73 -11.53 11.14
C TRP A 94 -1.66 -12.04 12.25
N LEU A 95 -1.88 -13.35 12.28
CA LEU A 95 -2.56 -14.01 13.38
C LEU A 95 -1.69 -13.83 14.63
N PRO A 96 -2.27 -13.39 15.77
CA PRO A 96 -1.54 -13.41 17.02
C PRO A 96 -1.07 -14.84 17.28
N ALA A 97 0.20 -14.98 17.68
CA ALA A 97 0.74 -16.29 18.06
C ALA A 97 -0.24 -16.98 19.02
N PRO A 98 -0.55 -18.27 18.82
CA PRO A 98 -1.45 -18.98 19.72
C PRO A 98 -0.89 -18.85 21.15
N PRO A 99 -1.76 -18.60 22.15
CA PRO A 99 -1.31 -18.47 23.53
C PRO A 99 -0.51 -19.73 23.93
N PRO A 100 0.56 -19.58 24.72
CA PRO A 100 1.36 -20.73 25.13
C PRO A 100 0.45 -21.77 25.80
N ALA A 101 0.57 -23.02 25.35
CA ALA A 101 -0.18 -24.14 25.89
C ALA A 101 0.15 -24.32 27.38
N GLY A 102 -0.71 -23.77 28.24
CA GLY A 102 -0.49 -23.77 29.69
C GLY A 102 -1.31 -22.74 30.47
N ALA A 103 -1.88 -21.71 29.83
CA ALA A 103 -2.75 -20.75 30.52
C ALA A 103 -4.20 -21.25 30.64
N ALA A 104 -4.40 -22.42 31.26
CA ALA A 104 -5.71 -22.87 31.70
C ALA A 104 -6.05 -22.19 33.03
N ALA A 105 -7.02 -21.27 32.97
CA ALA A 105 -7.98 -20.90 34.00
C ALA A 105 -7.50 -20.81 35.47
N SER A 106 -7.36 -19.58 35.95
CA SER A 106 -7.82 -19.23 37.31
C SER A 106 -8.90 -18.18 37.19
N VAL A 107 -10.11 -18.61 36.85
CA VAL A 107 -11.33 -17.81 37.09
C VAL A 107 -11.49 -17.74 38.60
N GLY A 108 -10.90 -16.70 39.20
CA GLY A 108 -11.16 -16.33 40.57
C GLY A 108 -12.58 -15.81 40.67
N THR A 109 -13.46 -16.59 41.28
CA THR A 109 -14.74 -16.15 41.83
C THR A 109 -14.46 -15.06 42.85
N ASP A 110 -14.64 -13.79 42.48
CA ASP A 110 -14.77 -12.70 43.45
C ASP A 110 -16.24 -12.27 43.52
N SER A 111 -16.93 -12.83 44.52
CA SER A 111 -18.29 -12.47 44.91
C SER A 111 -18.27 -11.09 45.58
N ARG A 112 -18.53 -10.04 44.80
CA ARG A 112 -18.73 -8.70 45.36
C ARG A 112 -20.22 -8.48 45.65
N PRO A 113 -20.66 -8.36 46.92
CA PRO A 113 -22.05 -8.03 47.20
C PRO A 113 -22.35 -6.59 46.75
N GLN A 114 -23.49 -6.46 46.07
CA GLN A 114 -24.12 -5.19 45.74
C GLN A 114 -24.46 -4.46 47.05
N ASN A 115 -24.04 -3.20 47.20
CA ASN A 115 -24.59 -2.33 48.23
C ASN A 115 -25.34 -1.16 47.58
N VAL A 116 -26.57 -1.01 48.05
CA VAL A 116 -27.62 -0.10 47.63
C VAL A 116 -27.62 1.12 48.58
N ASN A 117 -27.95 2.30 48.06
CA ASN A 117 -28.37 3.54 48.74
C ASN A 117 -27.37 4.29 49.66
N ARG A 118 -27.12 5.56 49.34
CA ARG A 118 -27.95 6.70 49.81
C ARG A 118 -27.68 7.97 49.00
#